data_AF-A0A821CGS9-F1
#
_entry.id   AF-A0A821CGS9-F1
#
_cell.length_a   1.000
_cell.length_b   1.000
_cell.length_c   1.000
_cell.angle_alpha   90.00
_cell.angle_beta   90.00
_cell.angle_gamma   90.00
#
_symmetry.space_group_name_H-M   'P 1'
#
loop_
_entity.id
_entity.type
_entity.pdbx_description
1 polymer ?
#
loop_
_entity_poly.entity_id
_entity_poly.type
_entity_poly.pdbx_seq_one_letter_code
_entity_poly.pdbx_strand_id
1 'polypeptide(L)'
;MSISTALEDHHKQLIQYFLHDGAYNQKELIDLISALRDRYELRIKVKDEIRAFTEGLLPLINKHINQYGIEIKQVTSEEHENDIYYVCTQNFKPQFVKMDTSYTEKEAAI
;
A
#
# COMPACT_ATOMS: atom_id res chain seq x y z
N MET A 1 -20.77 -15.52 -8.62
CA MET A 1 -19.31 -15.37 -8.66
C MET A 1 -18.84 -15.26 -7.23
N SER A 2 -18.19 -16.29 -6.69
CA SER A 2 -17.72 -16.30 -5.30
C SER A 2 -16.46 -15.44 -5.21
N ILE A 3 -16.56 -14.27 -4.61
CA ILE A 3 -15.41 -13.40 -4.34
C ILE A 3 -14.56 -14.13 -3.31
N SER A 4 -13.41 -14.65 -3.72
CA SER A 4 -12.44 -15.23 -2.79
C SER A 4 -12.10 -14.17 -1.74
N THR A 5 -12.38 -14.45 -0.47
CA THR A 5 -12.10 -13.53 0.63
C THR A 5 -10.69 -13.68 1.19
N ALA A 6 -9.87 -14.56 0.63
CA ALA A 6 -8.54 -14.89 1.14
C ALA A 6 -7.44 -14.11 0.40
N LEU A 7 -6.46 -13.61 1.14
CA LEU A 7 -5.24 -13.03 0.56
C LEU A 7 -4.37 -14.12 -0.05
N GLU A 8 -4.16 -14.02 -1.36
CA GLU A 8 -3.11 -14.76 -2.07
C GLU A 8 -1.72 -14.16 -1.80
N ASP A 9 -0.66 -14.90 -2.13
CA ASP A 9 0.70 -14.51 -1.78
C ASP A 9 1.18 -13.21 -2.44
N HIS A 10 0.72 -12.93 -3.66
CA HIS A 10 1.01 -11.66 -4.32
C HIS A 10 0.39 -10.46 -3.59
N HIS A 11 -0.77 -10.63 -2.95
CA HIS A 11 -1.37 -9.58 -2.12
C HIS A 11 -0.53 -9.34 -0.86
N LYS A 12 -0.05 -10.41 -0.21
CA LYS A 12 0.82 -10.31 0.97
C LYS A 12 2.14 -9.62 0.63
N GLN A 13 2.71 -9.97 -0.53
CA GLN A 13 3.93 -9.34 -1.03
C GLN A 13 3.71 -7.85 -1.30
N LEU A 14 2.59 -7.49 -1.92
CA LEU A 14 2.23 -6.09 -2.15
C LEU A 14 2.09 -5.31 -0.83
N ILE A 15 1.47 -5.91 0.18
CA ILE A 15 1.40 -5.32 1.53
C ILE A 15 2.80 -5.09 2.10
N GLN A 16 3.71 -6.06 2.00
CA GLN A 16 5.09 -5.91 2.50
C GLN A 16 5.82 -4.75 1.84
N TYR A 17 5.65 -4.58 0.53
CA TYR A 17 6.22 -3.45 -0.21
C TYR A 17 5.68 -2.10 0.31
N PHE A 18 4.36 -1.99 0.46
CA PHE A 18 3.74 -0.78 1.05
C PHE A 18 4.18 -0.51 2.50
N LEU A 19 4.43 -1.55 3.30
CA LEU A 19 4.93 -1.39 4.68
C LEU A 19 6.40 -0.98 4.72
N HIS A 20 7.19 -1.33 3.72
CA HIS A 20 8.63 -1.02 3.65
C HIS A 20 8.89 0.37 3.06
N ASP A 21 8.29 0.67 1.90
CA ASP A 21 8.58 1.91 1.16
C ASP A 21 7.64 3.06 1.56
N GLY A 22 6.47 2.74 2.15
CA GLY A 22 5.52 3.70 2.69
C GLY A 22 4.64 4.40 1.63
N ALA A 23 5.20 4.79 0.48
CA ALA A 23 4.46 5.49 -0.57
C ALA A 23 4.96 5.13 -1.98
N TYR A 24 4.04 5.11 -2.94
CA TYR A 24 4.35 4.97 -4.37
C TYR A 24 3.60 6.01 -5.18
N ASN A 25 4.26 6.66 -6.12
CA ASN A 25 3.55 7.39 -7.18
C ASN A 25 2.92 6.39 -8.18
N GLN A 26 2.07 6.88 -9.07
CA GLN A 26 1.37 6.03 -10.04
C GLN A 26 2.33 5.22 -10.94
N LYS A 27 3.46 5.79 -11.36
CA LYS A 27 4.42 5.11 -12.23
C LYS A 27 5.12 3.97 -11.50
N GLU A 28 5.63 4.23 -10.29
CA GLU A 28 6.27 3.22 -9.44
C GLU A 28 5.31 2.07 -9.11
N LEU A 29 4.04 2.40 -8.84
CA LEU A 29 3.01 1.40 -8.58
C LEU A 29 2.74 0.53 -9.82
N ILE A 30 2.74 1.09 -11.04
CA ILE A 30 2.61 0.31 -12.28
C ILE A 30 3.79 -0.64 -12.44
N ASP A 31 5.00 -0.17 -12.21
CA ASP A 31 6.21 -0.99 -12.30
C ASP A 31 6.16 -2.14 -11.28
N LEU A 32 5.71 -1.86 -10.05
CA LEU A 32 5.52 -2.85 -8.99
C LEU A 32 4.46 -3.90 -9.35
N ILE A 33 3.28 -3.45 -9.82
CA ILE A 33 2.20 -4.35 -10.23
C ILE A 33 2.63 -5.18 -11.43
N SER A 34 3.38 -4.61 -12.37
CA SER A 34 3.94 -5.33 -13.52
C SER A 34 4.91 -6.41 -13.08
N ALA A 35 5.81 -6.11 -12.15
CA ALA A 35 6.73 -7.09 -11.59
C ALA A 35 5.99 -8.23 -10.85
N LEU A 36 4.94 -7.90 -10.10
CA LEU A 36 4.08 -8.91 -9.45
C LEU A 36 3.28 -9.72 -10.46
N ARG A 37 2.77 -9.10 -11.53
CA ARG A 37 2.06 -9.76 -12.61
C ARG A 37 2.94 -10.82 -13.26
N ASP A 38 4.17 -10.46 -13.60
CA ASP A 38 5.09 -11.37 -14.29
C ASP A 38 5.58 -12.49 -13.34
N ARG A 39 5.78 -12.18 -12.06
CA ARG A 39 6.20 -13.16 -11.04
C ARG A 39 5.13 -14.20 -10.67
N TYR A 40 3.86 -13.78 -10.64
CA TYR A 40 2.73 -14.62 -10.22
C TYR A 40 1.79 -15.00 -11.38
N GLU A 41 2.18 -14.72 -12.63
CA GLU A 41 1.39 -14.98 -13.85
C GLU A 41 -0.04 -14.42 -13.79
N LEU A 42 -0.19 -13.23 -13.22
CA LEU A 42 -1.50 -12.60 -13.00
C LEU A 42 -2.12 -12.20 -14.34
N ARG A 43 -3.44 -12.41 -14.49
CA ARG A 43 -4.20 -12.03 -15.69
C ARG A 43 -4.63 -10.55 -15.67
N ILE A 44 -3.67 -9.65 -15.44
CA ILE A 44 -3.88 -8.20 -15.46
C ILE A 44 -3.41 -7.66 -16.82
N LYS A 45 -4.24 -6.87 -17.50
CA LYS A 45 -3.86 -6.25 -18.77
C LYS A 45 -2.92 -5.07 -18.53
N VAL A 46 -1.94 -4.89 -19.43
CA VAL A 46 -0.86 -3.87 -19.37
C VAL A 46 -1.32 -2.40 -19.44
N LYS A 47 -2.63 -2.16 -19.39
CA LYS A 47 -3.25 -0.83 -19.41
C LYS A 47 -4.30 -0.64 -18.31
N ASP A 48 -4.60 -1.72 -17.60
CA ASP A 48 -5.63 -1.76 -16.58
C ASP A 48 -5.01 -1.99 -15.19
N GLU A 49 -3.68 -1.94 -15.02
CA GLU A 49 -3.01 -2.22 -13.73
C GLU A 49 -3.52 -1.33 -12.60
N ILE A 50 -3.53 -0.01 -12.83
CA ILE A 50 -4.00 0.96 -11.82
C ILE A 50 -5.47 0.75 -11.50
N ARG A 51 -6.28 0.45 -12.51
CA ARG A 51 -7.70 0.19 -12.33
C ARG A 51 -7.93 -1.12 -11.56
N ALA A 52 -7.23 -2.19 -11.93
CA ALA A 52 -7.28 -3.48 -11.26
C ALA A 52 -6.82 -3.38 -9.81
N PHE A 53 -5.80 -2.56 -9.54
CA PHE A 53 -5.38 -2.24 -8.19
C PHE A 53 -6.46 -1.47 -7.44
N THR A 54 -6.90 -0.33 -7.96
CA THR A 54 -7.80 0.59 -7.24
C THR A 54 -9.20 -0.01 -7.02
N GLU A 55 -9.76 -0.71 -8.02
CA GLU A 55 -11.11 -1.29 -7.94
C GLU A 55 -11.12 -2.70 -7.33
N GLY A 56 -9.99 -3.42 -7.38
CA GLY A 56 -9.90 -4.83 -6.98
C GLY A 56 -8.99 -5.06 -5.77
N LEU A 57 -7.69 -4.89 -5.96
CA LEU A 57 -6.66 -5.25 -4.97
C LEU A 57 -6.73 -4.36 -3.72
N LEU A 58 -6.89 -3.06 -3.89
CA LEU A 58 -6.86 -2.07 -2.80
C LEU A 58 -7.99 -2.30 -1.78
N PRO A 59 -9.27 -2.45 -2.16
CA PRO A 59 -10.34 -2.79 -1.20
C PRO A 59 -10.10 -4.12 -0.49
N LEU A 60 -9.59 -5.13 -1.21
CA LEU A 60 -9.30 -6.44 -0.64
C LEU A 60 -8.16 -6.37 0.39
N ILE A 61 -7.09 -5.67 0.07
CA ILE A 61 -5.94 -5.45 0.95
C ILE A 61 -6.40 -4.66 2.18
N ASN A 62 -7.04 -3.50 2.00
CA ASN A 62 -7.51 -2.65 3.10
C ASN A 62 -8.46 -3.41 4.03
N LYS A 63 -9.35 -4.27 3.51
CA LYS A 63 -10.19 -5.13 4.34
C LYS A 63 -9.38 -6.00 5.33
N HIS A 64 -8.18 -6.43 4.95
CA HIS A 64 -7.31 -7.26 5.77
C HIS A 64 -6.35 -6.47 6.66
N ILE A 65 -5.83 -5.33 6.19
CA ILE A 65 -4.85 -4.55 6.96
C ILE A 65 -5.48 -3.55 7.94
N ASN A 66 -6.73 -3.13 7.70
CA ASN A 66 -7.45 -2.15 8.55
C ASN A 66 -7.59 -2.62 10.01
N GLN A 67 -7.70 -3.92 10.25
CA GLN A 67 -7.79 -4.47 11.62
C GLN A 67 -6.53 -4.22 12.44
N TYR A 68 -5.39 -3.99 11.78
CA TYR A 68 -4.12 -3.64 12.41
C TYR A 68 -3.92 -2.12 12.51
N GLY A 69 -4.93 -1.32 12.17
CA GLY A 69 -4.81 0.13 12.14
C GLY A 69 -3.96 0.64 10.98
N ILE A 70 -3.82 -0.13 9.90
CA ILE A 70 -3.06 0.25 8.70
C ILE A 70 -4.03 0.37 7.53
N GLU A 71 -3.87 1.40 6.71
CA GLU A 71 -4.72 1.65 5.54
C GLU A 71 -3.88 2.23 4.39
N ILE A 72 -4.05 1.70 3.19
CA ILE A 72 -3.48 2.27 1.98
C ILE A 72 -4.51 3.21 1.36
N LYS A 73 -4.11 4.46 1.08
CA LYS A 73 -4.98 5.49 0.49
C LYS A 73 -4.35 6.10 -0.75
N GLN A 74 -5.21 6.49 -1.68
CA GLN A 74 -4.84 7.38 -2.77
C GLN A 74 -4.90 8.83 -2.28
N VAL A 75 -3.82 9.59 -2.47
CA VAL A 75 -3.70 11.00 -2.11
C VAL A 75 -3.14 11.78 -3.30
N THR A 76 -3.52 13.05 -3.40
CA THR A 76 -2.95 13.98 -4.38
C THR A 76 -1.89 14.83 -3.69
N SER A 77 -0.73 14.98 -4.31
CA SER A 77 0.30 15.89 -3.80
C SER A 77 -0.12 17.35 -4.01
N GLU A 78 0.02 18.16 -2.96
CA GLU A 78 -0.22 19.61 -3.03
C GLU A 78 0.99 20.36 -3.64
N GLU A 79 2.20 19.78 -3.55
CA GLU A 79 3.45 20.41 -4.00
C GLU A 79 3.81 20.08 -5.46
N HIS A 80 3.37 18.93 -5.97
CA HIS A 80 3.61 18.47 -7.33
C HIS A 80 2.28 18.34 -8.08
N GLU A 81 2.08 19.18 -9.09
CA GLU A 81 0.89 19.34 -9.98
C GLU A 81 -0.11 18.17 -10.00
N ASN A 82 -0.87 17.97 -8.92
CA ASN A 82 -1.87 16.89 -8.76
C ASN A 82 -1.34 15.46 -8.99
N ASP A 83 -0.06 15.20 -8.70
CA ASP A 83 0.48 13.84 -8.79
C ASP A 83 -0.23 12.93 -7.79
N ILE A 84 -0.60 11.73 -8.26
CA ILE A 84 -1.31 10.74 -7.48
C ILE A 84 -0.31 9.81 -6.80
N TYR A 85 -0.43 9.74 -5.48
CA TYR A 85 0.34 8.85 -4.62
C TYR A 85 -0.58 7.83 -3.94
N TYR A 86 -0.05 6.65 -3.73
CA TYR A 86 -0.64 5.59 -2.93
C TYR A 86 0.20 5.42 -1.69
N VAL A 87 -0.35 5.77 -0.53
CA VAL A 87 0.38 5.87 0.72
C VAL A 87 -0.17 4.88 1.73
N CYS A 88 0.71 4.12 2.36
CA CYS A 88 0.42 3.28 3.50
C CYS A 88 0.43 4.14 4.77
N THR A 89 -0.71 4.28 5.40
CA THR A 89 -0.91 5.11 6.59
C THR A 89 -1.26 4.24 7.79
N GLN A 90 -0.71 4.59 8.96
CA GLN A 90 -1.14 4.00 10.23
C GLN A 90 -2.25 4.88 10.82
N ASN A 91 -3.49 4.42 10.70
CA ASN A 91 -4.63 4.94 11.46
C ASN A 91 -4.51 4.48 12.92
N PHE A 92 -3.63 5.12 13.69
CA PHE A 92 -3.76 5.06 15.13
C PHE A 92 -5.09 5.72 15.51
N LYS A 93 -6.12 4.91 15.80
CA LYS A 93 -7.04 5.33 16.86
C LYS A 93 -6.12 5.62 18.06
N PRO A 94 -6.23 6.76 18.74
CA PRO A 94 -5.38 7.11 19.88
C PRO A 94 -5.67 6.15 21.05
N GLN A 95 -5.18 4.92 20.93
CA GLN A 95 -4.90 4.02 22.02
C GLN A 95 -3.39 4.01 22.05
N PHE A 96 -2.85 4.80 22.97
CA PHE A 96 -1.43 4.99 23.27
C PHE A 96 -0.60 3.76 22.90
N VAL A 97 -0.02 3.78 21.70
CA VAL A 97 1.06 2.86 21.39
C VAL A 97 2.25 3.39 22.15
N LYS A 98 2.63 2.66 23.20
CA LYS A 98 3.94 2.84 23.81
C LYS A 98 4.94 2.70 22.66
N MET A 99 5.53 3.82 22.26
CA MET A 99 6.68 3.85 21.38
C MET A 99 7.67 2.80 21.90
N ASP A 100 7.87 1.73 21.14
CA ASP A 100 9.00 0.84 21.39
C ASP A 100 10.26 1.66 21.08
N THR A 101 11.06 1.81 22.12
CA THR A 101 12.21 2.69 22.23
C THR A 101 13.37 2.18 21.37
N SER A 102 13.34 2.45 20.06
CA SER A 102 14.53 2.34 19.20
C SER A 102 14.93 3.66 18.56
N TYR A 103 14.46 4.78 19.10
CA TYR A 103 15.04 6.10 18.85
C TYR A 103 16.00 6.44 20.00
N THR A 104 17.30 6.39 19.75
CA THR A 104 18.23 7.22 20.52
C THR A 104 17.96 8.67 20.13
N GLU A 105 17.63 9.51 21.11
CA GLU A 105 17.25 10.94 21.02
C GLU A 105 18.26 11.88 20.32
N LYS A 106 19.24 11.36 19.57
CA LYS A 106 20.35 12.14 19.02
C LYS A 106 20.09 12.80 17.66
N GLU A 107 19.02 12.47 16.94
CA GLU A 107 18.78 13.02 15.59
C GLU A 107 17.54 13.93 15.49
N ALA A 108 16.80 14.14 16.58
CA ALA A 108 15.64 15.04 16.59
C ALA A 108 15.98 16.53 16.82
N ALA A 109 17.27 16.88 16.84
CA ALA A 109 17.73 18.25 17.05
C ALA A 109 18.91 18.58 16.13
N ILE A 110 18.62 18.95 14.88
CA ILE A 110 19.43 19.87 14.08
C ILE A 110 18.49 20.86 13.40
#